data_AF-A0A9X2CF66-F1
#
_entry.id   AF-A0A9X2CF66-F1
#
_cell.length_a   1.000
_cell.length_b   1.000
_cell.length_c   1.000
_cell.angle_alpha   90.00
_cell.angle_beta   90.00
_cell.angle_gamma   90.00
#
_symmetry.space_group_name_H-M   'P 1'
#
loop_
_entity.id
_entity.type
_entity.pdbx_description
1 polymer ?
#
loop_
_entity_poly.entity_id
_entity_poly.type
_entity_poly.pdbx_seq_one_letter_code
_entity_poly.pdbx_strand_id
1 'polypeptide(L)'
;MTNPNIDPHSLCPCCSERTYKDCCQVFHLLKQLPETPEQLMRSRFCAFYLAQYPYLIASHHPDYLNGLTEADLAKEPLPDWLSLDVITSSEKGLTGTVTFQAWYKLDSEIDAIHECSSFVKLDGRWLYTEGVQKSPVFPKRNDLCVCLSGKKFKQCCSR
;
A
#
# COMPACT_ATOMS: atom_id res chain seq x y z
N MET A 1 -12.92 5.20 8.73
CA MET A 1 -13.80 4.65 7.68
C MET A 1 -12.96 3.91 6.63
N THR A 2 -12.56 2.66 6.90
CA THR A 2 -12.08 1.74 5.85
C THR A 2 -13.26 1.45 4.92
N ASN A 3 -13.16 1.81 3.64
CA ASN A 3 -14.29 1.71 2.71
C ASN A 3 -14.33 0.28 2.12
N PRO A 4 -15.29 -0.58 2.51
CA PRO A 4 -15.24 -1.99 2.14
C PRO A 4 -15.62 -2.25 0.67
N ASN A 5 -16.07 -1.25 -0.09
CA ASN A 5 -16.50 -1.43 -1.48
C ASN A 5 -16.10 -0.23 -2.35
N ILE A 6 -14.91 -0.30 -2.94
CA ILE A 6 -14.55 0.58 -4.05
C ILE A 6 -15.28 0.15 -5.33
N ASP A 7 -15.79 1.10 -6.11
CA ASP A 7 -16.28 0.83 -7.47
C ASP A 7 -15.12 0.31 -8.33
N PRO A 8 -15.21 -0.88 -8.94
CA PRO A 8 -14.16 -1.41 -9.81
C PRO A 8 -13.75 -0.48 -10.95
N HIS A 9 -14.64 0.39 -11.42
CA HIS A 9 -14.38 1.36 -12.48
C HIS A 9 -13.78 2.68 -11.99
N SER A 10 -13.75 2.91 -10.67
CA SER A 10 -13.05 4.06 -10.08
C SER A 10 -11.53 3.84 -10.07
N LEU A 11 -10.78 4.95 -9.92
CA LEU A 11 -9.32 4.91 -9.86
C LEU A 11 -8.84 4.04 -8.69
N CYS A 12 -7.79 3.27 -8.95
CA CYS A 12 -7.21 2.38 -7.97
C CYS A 12 -6.56 3.19 -6.82
N PRO A 13 -6.78 2.82 -5.54
CA PRO A 13 -6.21 3.54 -4.40
C PRO A 13 -4.68 3.59 -4.41
N CYS A 14 -4.01 2.63 -5.07
CA CYS A 14 -2.55 2.60 -5.18
C CYS A 14 -1.96 3.72 -6.05
N CYS A 15 -2.79 4.66 -6.54
CA CYS A 15 -2.35 5.85 -7.28
C CYS A 15 -1.61 5.51 -8.59
N SER A 16 -2.02 4.44 -9.27
CA SER A 16 -1.45 4.00 -10.56
C SER A 16 -2.11 4.64 -11.78
N GLU A 17 -3.07 5.56 -11.58
CA GLU A 17 -3.92 6.18 -12.61
C GLU A 17 -4.81 5.21 -13.41
N ARG A 18 -4.79 3.92 -13.07
CA ARG A 18 -5.66 2.88 -13.64
C ARG A 18 -6.89 2.68 -12.76
N THR A 19 -7.94 2.11 -13.32
CA THR A 19 -9.11 1.67 -12.54
C THR A 19 -8.72 0.54 -11.58
N TYR A 20 -9.46 0.35 -10.48
CA TYR A 20 -9.22 -0.77 -9.57
C TYR A 20 -9.32 -2.12 -10.30
N LYS A 21 -10.33 -2.26 -11.17
CA LYS A 21 -10.56 -3.44 -12.01
C LYS A 21 -9.36 -3.82 -12.85
N ASP A 22 -8.74 -2.84 -13.48
CA ASP A 22 -7.60 -3.06 -14.38
C ASP A 22 -6.27 -2.99 -13.63
N CYS A 23 -6.25 -2.76 -12.33
CA CYS A 23 -5.03 -2.62 -11.52
C CYS A 23 -4.97 -3.67 -10.41
N CYS A 24 -5.27 -3.33 -9.16
CA CYS A 24 -5.04 -4.25 -8.04
C CYS A 24 -6.09 -5.35 -7.92
N GLN A 25 -7.29 -5.16 -8.50
CA GLN A 25 -8.37 -6.16 -8.40
C GLN A 25 -7.99 -7.50 -9.06
N VAL A 26 -7.26 -7.49 -10.18
CA VAL A 26 -6.87 -8.75 -10.84
C VAL A 26 -5.96 -9.61 -9.96
N PHE A 27 -5.13 -8.98 -9.12
CA PHE A 27 -4.26 -9.69 -8.18
C PHE A 27 -5.04 -10.15 -6.95
N HIS A 28 -5.93 -9.31 -6.42
CA HIS A 28 -6.78 -9.67 -5.28
C HIS A 28 -7.74 -10.82 -5.60
N LEU A 29 -8.22 -10.91 -6.85
CA LEU A 29 -9.04 -12.02 -7.34
C LEU A 29 -8.22 -13.23 -7.84
N LEU A 30 -6.89 -13.21 -7.67
CA LEU A 30 -5.97 -14.27 -8.11
C LEU A 30 -6.07 -14.61 -9.61
N LYS A 31 -6.54 -13.67 -10.44
CA LYS A 31 -6.62 -13.84 -11.89
C LYS A 31 -5.27 -13.67 -12.56
N GLN A 32 -4.39 -12.88 -11.93
CA GLN A 32 -3.01 -12.65 -12.33
C GLN A 32 -2.14 -12.60 -11.07
N LEU A 33 -0.83 -12.81 -11.27
CA LEU A 33 0.17 -12.59 -10.24
C LEU A 33 0.87 -11.25 -10.52
N PRO A 34 1.28 -10.49 -9.49
CA PRO A 34 2.18 -9.36 -9.69
C PRO A 34 3.46 -9.83 -10.39
N GLU A 35 3.85 -9.15 -11.46
CA GLU A 35 5.03 -9.48 -12.26
C GLU A 35 6.29 -8.83 -11.70
N THR A 36 6.13 -7.70 -10.99
CA THR A 36 7.20 -6.89 -10.39
C THR A 36 6.97 -6.69 -8.89
N PRO A 37 8.02 -6.41 -8.09
CA PRO A 37 7.89 -6.10 -6.67
C PRO A 37 7.02 -4.85 -6.42
N GLU A 38 7.07 -3.85 -7.31
CA GLU A 38 6.21 -2.66 -7.21
C GLU A 38 4.72 -2.98 -7.39
N GLN A 39 4.37 -3.84 -8.35
CA GLN A 39 2.97 -4.26 -8.52
C GLN A 39 2.47 -4.98 -7.26
N LEU A 40 3.32 -5.80 -6.64
CA LEU A 40 2.98 -6.44 -5.38
C LEU A 40 2.83 -5.41 -4.25
N MET A 41 3.76 -4.48 -4.11
CA MET A 41 3.69 -3.42 -3.09
C MET A 41 2.39 -2.59 -3.22
N ARG A 42 2.06 -2.15 -4.44
CA ARG A 42 0.85 -1.38 -4.74
C ARG A 42 -0.43 -2.17 -4.44
N SER A 43 -0.50 -3.45 -4.81
CA SER A 43 -1.64 -4.29 -4.48
C SER A 43 -1.77 -4.54 -2.99
N ARG A 44 -0.67 -4.77 -2.26
CA ARG A 44 -0.69 -4.86 -0.80
C ARG A 44 -1.24 -3.59 -0.15
N PHE A 45 -0.82 -2.40 -0.60
CA PHE A 45 -1.44 -1.15 -0.12
C PHE A 45 -2.95 -1.11 -0.37
N CYS A 46 -3.42 -1.46 -1.57
CA CYS A 46 -4.86 -1.53 -1.85
C CYS A 46 -5.59 -2.56 -0.98
N ALA A 47 -4.94 -3.67 -0.64
CA ALA A 47 -5.52 -4.67 0.26
C ALA A 47 -5.67 -4.12 1.68
N PHE A 48 -4.70 -3.33 2.19
CA PHE A 48 -4.87 -2.58 3.45
C PHE A 48 -6.03 -1.58 3.36
N TYR A 49 -6.08 -0.80 2.27
CA TYR A 49 -7.14 0.19 2.04
C TYR A 49 -8.55 -0.42 2.05
N LEU A 50 -8.71 -1.62 1.50
CA LEU A 50 -9.98 -2.33 1.35
C LEU A 50 -10.22 -3.41 2.42
N ALA A 51 -9.38 -3.50 3.45
CA ALA A 51 -9.42 -4.53 4.48
C ALA A 51 -9.41 -5.99 3.92
N GLN A 52 -8.68 -6.24 2.84
CA GLN A 52 -8.51 -7.57 2.23
C GLN A 52 -7.33 -8.32 2.86
N TYR A 53 -7.43 -8.58 4.16
CA TYR A 53 -6.38 -9.22 4.96
C TYR A 53 -5.92 -10.61 4.44
N PRO A 54 -6.79 -11.49 3.90
CA PRO A 54 -6.33 -12.75 3.32
C PRO A 54 -5.24 -12.58 2.24
N TYR A 55 -5.36 -11.53 1.41
CA TYR A 55 -4.36 -11.23 0.37
C TYR A 55 -3.03 -10.79 0.98
N LEU A 56 -3.05 -10.03 2.07
CA LEU A 56 -1.86 -9.57 2.77
C LEU A 56 -1.08 -10.72 3.39
N ILE A 57 -1.78 -11.70 3.97
CA ILE A 57 -1.17 -12.92 4.51
C ILE A 57 -0.62 -13.79 3.37
N ALA A 58 -1.42 -14.05 2.33
CA ALA A 58 -1.03 -14.90 1.21
C ALA A 58 0.16 -14.36 0.39
N SER A 59 0.38 -13.05 0.41
CA SER A 59 1.49 -12.39 -0.27
C SER A 59 2.67 -12.02 0.64
N HIS A 60 2.67 -12.50 1.88
CA HIS A 60 3.80 -12.43 2.80
C HIS A 60 4.58 -13.74 2.70
N HIS A 61 5.91 -13.67 2.72
CA HIS A 61 6.75 -14.84 2.82
C HIS A 61 6.52 -15.56 4.17
N PRO A 62 6.25 -16.88 4.20
CA PRO A 62 5.93 -17.61 5.43
C PRO A 62 6.98 -17.44 6.54
N ASP A 63 8.27 -17.51 6.20
CA ASP A 63 9.36 -17.36 7.18
C ASP A 63 9.48 -15.96 7.79
N TYR A 64 8.89 -14.95 7.15
CA TYR A 64 8.90 -13.56 7.62
C TYR A 64 7.55 -13.11 8.20
N LEU A 65 6.51 -13.93 8.05
CA LEU A 65 5.16 -13.63 8.53
C LEU A 65 5.12 -13.46 10.06
N ASN A 66 6.04 -14.11 10.78
CA ASN A 66 6.20 -13.99 12.25
C ASN A 66 4.88 -14.22 13.03
N GLY A 67 4.02 -15.11 12.52
CA GLY A 67 2.73 -15.44 13.16
C GLY A 67 1.63 -14.40 12.97
N LEU A 68 1.84 -13.35 12.17
CA LEU A 68 0.83 -12.35 11.83
C LEU A 68 -0.43 -13.00 11.27
N THR A 69 -1.59 -12.68 11.85
CA THR A 69 -2.88 -13.20 11.42
C THR A 69 -3.79 -12.10 10.86
N GLU A 70 -4.88 -12.49 10.19
CA GLU A 70 -5.91 -11.56 9.75
C GLU A 70 -6.55 -10.80 10.92
N ALA A 71 -6.68 -11.45 12.08
CA ALA A 71 -7.24 -10.83 13.29
C ALA A 71 -6.32 -9.73 13.84
N ASP A 72 -5.00 -9.91 13.74
CA ASP A 72 -4.03 -8.87 14.12
C ASP A 72 -4.13 -7.66 13.20
N LEU A 73 -4.30 -7.89 11.90
CA LEU A 73 -4.47 -6.84 10.89
C LEU A 73 -5.81 -6.11 10.99
N ALA A 74 -6.84 -6.76 11.54
CA ALA A 74 -8.17 -6.21 11.75
C ALA A 74 -8.34 -5.52 13.12
N LYS A 75 -7.27 -5.43 13.92
CA LYS A 75 -7.34 -4.86 15.27
C LYS A 75 -7.45 -3.34 15.23
N GLU A 76 -8.48 -2.81 15.89
CA GLU A 76 -8.71 -1.37 16.04
C GLU A 76 -7.70 -0.71 17.01
N PRO A 77 -7.39 0.59 16.82
CA PRO A 77 -7.93 1.48 15.78
C PRO A 77 -7.28 1.25 14.41
N LEU A 78 -8.11 1.19 13.35
CA LEU A 78 -7.65 1.04 11.97
C LEU A 78 -7.36 2.40 11.32
N PRO A 79 -6.24 2.54 10.61
CA PRO A 79 -5.91 3.77 9.90
C PRO A 79 -6.82 4.00 8.69
N ASP A 80 -7.21 5.26 8.49
CA ASP A 80 -7.83 5.74 7.26
C ASP A 80 -6.75 5.98 6.21
N TRP A 81 -6.47 4.97 5.39
CA TRP A 81 -5.52 5.06 4.29
C TRP A 81 -5.94 6.12 3.27
N LEU A 82 -4.98 6.95 2.84
CA LEU A 82 -5.24 8.12 1.99
C LEU A 82 -4.66 7.95 0.58
N SER A 83 -3.37 7.66 0.48
CA SER A 83 -2.67 7.53 -0.80
C SER A 83 -1.36 6.80 -0.65
N LEU A 84 -0.79 6.43 -1.80
CA LEU A 84 0.50 5.78 -1.91
C LEU A 84 1.40 6.57 -2.86
N ASP A 85 2.62 6.87 -2.39
CA ASP A 85 3.68 7.45 -3.20
C ASP A 85 4.84 6.44 -3.30
N VAL A 86 5.09 5.90 -4.49
CA VAL A 86 6.23 5.00 -4.74
C VAL A 86 7.41 5.84 -5.21
N ILE A 87 8.47 5.88 -4.39
CA ILE A 87 9.65 6.73 -4.60
C ILE A 87 10.65 6.02 -5.53
N THR A 88 10.97 4.76 -5.22
CA THR A 88 11.86 3.93 -6.04
C THR A 88 11.42 2.48 -6.02
N SER A 89 11.71 1.78 -7.12
CA SER A 89 11.51 0.35 -7.26
C SER A 89 12.72 -0.24 -7.97
N SER A 90 13.18 -1.40 -7.51
CA SER A 90 14.27 -2.14 -8.16
C SER A 90 13.99 -3.63 -8.16
N GLU A 91 14.39 -4.29 -9.25
CA GLU A 91 14.30 -5.73 -9.43
C GLU A 91 15.66 -6.25 -9.90
N LYS A 92 16.15 -7.29 -9.24
CA LYS A 92 17.42 -7.96 -9.57
C LYS A 92 17.25 -9.47 -9.49
N GLY A 93 16.84 -10.07 -10.60
CA GLY A 93 16.61 -11.51 -10.69
C GLY A 93 15.43 -11.93 -9.82
N LEU A 94 15.70 -12.64 -8.73
CA LEU A 94 14.67 -13.15 -7.81
C LEU A 94 14.50 -12.30 -6.55
N THR A 95 15.15 -11.14 -6.46
CA THR A 95 14.99 -10.19 -5.36
C THR A 95 14.59 -8.82 -5.87
N GLY A 96 13.90 -8.05 -5.05
CA GLY A 96 13.47 -6.71 -5.39
C GLY A 96 13.24 -5.85 -4.16
N THR A 97 13.26 -4.53 -4.35
CA THR A 97 12.99 -3.56 -3.28
C THR A 97 12.06 -2.46 -3.78
N VAL A 98 11.24 -1.92 -2.88
CA VAL A 98 10.36 -0.79 -3.17
C VAL A 98 10.42 0.19 -2.00
N THR A 99 10.81 1.44 -2.26
CA THR A 99 10.72 2.53 -1.29
C THR A 99 9.47 3.36 -1.56
N PHE A 100 8.64 3.58 -0.55
CA PHE A 100 7.36 4.28 -0.68
C PHE A 100 6.97 5.04 0.58
N GLN A 101 5.97 5.92 0.45
CA GLN A 101 5.22 6.52 1.55
C GLN A 101 3.73 6.17 1.42
N ALA A 102 3.20 5.44 2.39
CA ALA A 102 1.76 5.16 2.50
C ALA A 102 1.15 6.12 3.53
N TRP A 103 0.36 7.08 3.05
CA TRP A 103 -0.25 8.11 3.88
C TRP A 103 -1.54 7.60 4.51
N TYR A 104 -1.74 7.92 5.78
CA TYR A 104 -2.95 7.55 6.51
C TYR A 104 -3.35 8.62 7.53
N LYS A 105 -4.60 8.52 7.99
CA LYS A 105 -5.11 9.29 9.13
C LYS A 105 -5.47 8.34 10.27
N LEU A 106 -5.04 8.62 11.49
CA LEU A 106 -5.42 7.87 12.69
C LEU A 106 -5.80 8.88 13.78
N ASP A 107 -6.98 8.74 14.38
CA ASP A 107 -7.50 9.68 15.40
C ASP A 107 -7.42 11.16 15.00
N SER A 108 -7.63 11.42 13.70
CA SER A 108 -7.49 12.73 13.06
C SER A 108 -6.08 13.29 12.89
N GLU A 109 -5.05 12.58 13.32
CA GLU A 109 -3.66 12.88 13.00
C GLU A 109 -3.26 12.27 11.67
N ILE A 110 -2.50 13.00 10.87
CA ILE A 110 -1.95 12.52 9.60
C ILE A 110 -0.54 12.02 9.81
N ASP A 111 -0.25 10.84 9.29
CA ASP A 111 1.10 10.28 9.29
C ASP A 111 1.33 9.44 8.04
N ALA A 112 2.56 8.94 7.86
CA ALA A 112 2.91 8.03 6.79
C ALA A 112 3.82 6.91 7.25
N ILE A 113 3.64 5.75 6.64
CA ILE A 113 4.65 4.70 6.63
C ILE A 113 5.61 5.02 5.50
N HIS A 114 6.80 5.51 5.84
CA HIS A 114 7.92 5.62 4.90
C HIS A 114 8.83 4.41 5.09
N GLU A 115 8.85 3.52 4.11
CA GLU A 115 9.56 2.24 4.22
C GLU A 115 10.30 1.92 2.91
N CYS A 116 11.43 1.22 3.03
CA CYS A 116 12.00 0.43 1.94
C CYS A 116 11.71 -1.05 2.21
N SER A 117 10.72 -1.62 1.51
CA SER A 117 10.39 -3.04 1.59
C SER A 117 11.29 -3.88 0.69
N SER A 118 11.56 -5.09 1.13
CA SER A 118 12.23 -6.15 0.38
C SER A 118 11.23 -7.22 -0.05
N PHE A 119 11.48 -7.78 -1.23
CA PHE A 119 10.66 -8.82 -1.84
C PHE A 119 11.54 -9.91 -2.45
N VAL A 120 11.01 -11.12 -2.46
CA VAL A 120 11.63 -12.28 -3.13
C VAL A 120 10.64 -12.93 -4.09
N LYS A 121 11.14 -13.48 -5.19
CA LYS A 121 10.34 -14.22 -6.17
C LYS A 121 10.57 -15.72 -6.01
N LEU A 122 9.56 -16.44 -5.55
CA LEU A 122 9.56 -17.90 -5.39
C LEU A 122 8.48 -18.51 -6.27
N ASP A 123 8.84 -19.52 -7.06
CA ASP A 123 7.93 -20.21 -7.99
C ASP A 123 7.12 -19.23 -8.87
N GLY A 124 7.78 -18.17 -9.33
CA GLY A 124 7.19 -17.13 -10.16
C GLY A 124 6.35 -16.09 -9.42
N ARG A 125 6.20 -16.19 -8.09
CA ARG A 125 5.39 -15.28 -7.26
C ARG A 125 6.28 -14.38 -6.41
N TRP A 126 6.04 -13.06 -6.48
CA TRP A 126 6.64 -12.13 -5.53
C TRP A 126 5.99 -12.29 -4.15
N LEU A 127 6.80 -12.22 -3.10
CA LEU A 127 6.40 -12.26 -1.70
C LEU A 127 7.12 -11.15 -0.94
N TYR A 128 6.41 -10.47 -0.06
CA TYR A 128 6.99 -9.50 0.88
C TYR A 128 7.79 -10.25 1.95
N THR A 129 8.98 -9.76 2.28
CA THR A 129 9.79 -10.33 3.38
C THR A 129 9.87 -9.37 4.55
N GLU A 130 10.55 -8.24 4.39
CA GLU A 130 10.83 -7.32 5.49
C GLU A 130 10.87 -5.88 4.99
N GLY A 131 10.87 -4.95 5.93
CA GLY A 131 10.83 -3.52 5.68
C GLY A 131 11.78 -2.75 6.57
N VAL A 132 12.48 -1.76 6.01
CA VAL A 132 13.29 -0.81 6.77
C VAL A 132 12.56 0.52 6.86
N GLN A 133 12.14 0.89 8.07
CA GLN A 133 11.48 2.16 8.36
C GLN A 133 12.42 3.35 8.11
N LYS A 134 11.87 4.41 7.54
CA LYS A 134 12.51 5.70 7.30
C LYS A 134 11.66 6.82 7.91
N SER A 135 12.25 8.00 8.06
CA SER A 135 11.51 9.20 8.48
C SER A 135 10.61 9.69 7.34
N PRO A 136 9.30 9.85 7.57
CA PRO A 136 8.41 10.41 6.56
C PRO A 136 8.82 11.83 6.16
N VAL A 137 8.67 12.14 4.87
CA VAL A 137 8.90 13.45 4.28
C VAL A 137 7.54 14.07 4.01
N PHE A 138 7.11 14.97 4.90
CA PHE A 138 5.84 15.65 4.79
C PHE A 138 5.83 16.67 3.63
N PRO A 139 4.68 16.81 2.93
CA PRO A 139 4.51 17.85 1.93
C PRO A 139 4.67 19.24 2.56
N LYS A 140 5.25 20.18 1.82
CA LYS A 140 5.35 21.58 2.28
C LYS A 140 3.96 22.20 2.29
N ARG A 141 3.80 23.29 3.04
CA ARG A 141 2.50 23.98 3.26
C ARG A 141 1.72 24.28 1.97
N ASN A 142 2.40 24.56 0.86
CA ASN A 142 1.78 24.93 -0.41
C ASN A 142 1.72 23.80 -1.44
N ASP A 143 2.29 22.63 -1.15
CA ASP A 143 2.24 21.45 -2.02
C ASP A 143 0.82 20.87 -2.01
N LEU A 144 0.50 20.01 -2.98
CA LEU A 144 -0.80 19.33 -3.01
C LEU A 144 -0.94 18.39 -1.80
N CYS A 145 -2.17 18.29 -1.31
CA CYS A 145 -2.47 17.47 -0.14
C CYS A 145 -2.44 15.97 -0.50
N VAL A 146 -1.86 15.16 0.40
CA VAL A 146 -1.70 13.71 0.24
C VAL A 146 -3.02 12.93 0.19
N CYS A 147 -4.14 13.52 0.62
CA CYS A 147 -5.47 12.91 0.46
C CYS A 147 -6.05 13.05 -0.95
N LEU A 148 -5.30 13.60 -1.90
CA LEU A 148 -5.68 13.76 -3.31
C LEU A 148 -6.93 14.63 -3.54
N SER A 149 -7.31 15.47 -2.58
CA SER A 149 -8.45 16.39 -2.71
C SER A 149 -8.26 17.54 -3.72
N GLY A 150 -7.07 17.65 -4.33
CA GLY A 150 -6.67 18.78 -5.18
C GLY A 150 -6.37 20.08 -4.44
N LYS A 151 -6.54 20.14 -3.11
CA LYS A 151 -6.24 21.31 -2.28
C LYS A 151 -4.76 21.34 -1.87
N LYS A 152 -4.25 22.52 -1.51
CA LYS A 152 -2.93 22.65 -0.87
C LYS A 152 -2.94 22.02 0.53
N PHE A 153 -1.81 21.47 0.97
CA PHE A 153 -1.70 20.77 2.26
C PHE A 153 -2.18 21.63 3.45
N LYS A 154 -1.77 22.90 3.52
CA LYS A 154 -2.22 23.86 4.55
C LYS A 154 -3.73 24.15 4.57
N GLN A 155 -4.43 23.85 3.49
CA GLN A 155 -5.86 24.09 3.32
C GLN A 155 -6.67 22.79 3.49
N CYS A 156 -6.02 21.68 3.81
CA CYS A 156 -6.62 20.37 3.86
C CYS A 156 -6.14 19.59 5.08
N CYS A 157 -5.27 18.58 4.95
CA CYS A 157 -4.95 17.66 6.04
C CYS A 157 -3.95 18.20 7.09
N SER A 158 -3.31 19.35 6.89
CA SER A 158 -2.44 19.95 7.92
C SER A 158 -3.19 20.92 8.86
N ARG A 159 -4.52 20.86 8.87
CA ARG A 159 -5.40 21.73 9.67
C ARG A 159 -5.75 21.07 10.99
#